data_AF-A0A536BFG7-F1
#
_entry.id   AF-A0A536BFG7-F1
#
_cell.length_a   1.000
_cell.length_b   1.000
_cell.length_c   1.000
_cell.angle_alpha   90.00
_cell.angle_beta   90.00
_cell.angle_gamma   90.00
#
_symmetry.space_group_name_H-M   'P 1'
#
loop_
_entity.id
_entity.type
_entity.pdbx_description
1 polymer ?
#
loop_
_entity_poly.entity_id
_entity_poly.type
_entity_poly.pdbx_seq_one_letter_code
_entity_poly.pdbx_strand_id
1 'polypeptide(L)'
;MPSQSEMPDWRLLLSTRRASAATRAASAGSMPLPVTVTAEHQRQHSSRVLSPNSPRQASARRARYCTSPHRRCAMVRFTRPLAAIAFAFSIVITACAQTGGTPTPSGSAAGSAAAGGTITVTSLWGGSEQASFQKVLDAFKAKTGITANYESVRDNYSTILQTRISGGNPPDVAIMPGIGFLRQFARQGSLKKIADLGIDVNALKANYPPGILEIGQVDATQYAIMVKFNSKSTMWFRPDKFKTLGVTAPTDFAGFTKLLADIKAKGTTPMGLGAADSWTLTDWFENIYAKQAGPDKYDQLFSGKLPWTDSSVTAAVDTMKSAIKDEYVAGGITAALGRSFTDAIGQAFSTTGQAVIYYEGGFVGGIATGQTNTALKVGETIDWFDFPAVGSGKTVTIGGDVIAAFTSKPGVKEFINYMTTADSGSVWAGTGAIISPIKAVPATAYPNDLAKREAAQVANASAVRFDGSDLLPSGGGDNLGAALQNAIQGKTVDWAAFETAMAAKWKAEK
;
A
#
# COMPACT_ATOMS: atom_id res chain seq x y z
N MET A 1 45.18 13.87 9.77
CA MET A 1 45.46 12.77 8.81
C MET A 1 46.67 12.01 9.34
N PRO A 2 46.80 10.68 9.18
CA PRO A 2 46.00 9.74 8.38
C PRO A 2 44.93 9.00 9.26
N SER A 3 44.18 7.96 8.86
CA SER A 3 43.90 7.27 7.58
C SER A 3 42.48 6.66 7.65
N GLN A 4 41.87 6.32 6.51
CA GLN A 4 40.67 5.49 6.47
C GLN A 4 40.99 4.03 6.81
N SER A 5 40.17 3.38 7.63
CA SER A 5 40.06 1.91 7.72
C SER A 5 38.70 1.49 8.29
N GLU A 6 37.91 0.81 7.45
CA GLU A 6 36.99 -0.28 7.81
C GLU A 6 35.91 -0.02 8.88
N MET A 7 34.69 0.31 8.42
CA MET A 7 33.45 0.00 9.15
C MET A 7 32.89 -1.36 8.66
N PRO A 8 32.29 -2.19 9.53
CA PRO A 8 31.85 -3.53 9.17
C PRO A 8 30.64 -3.55 8.22
N ASP A 9 30.57 -4.65 7.48
CA ASP A 9 29.83 -4.81 6.22
C ASP A 9 28.40 -5.34 6.43
N TRP A 10 27.42 -4.77 5.72
CA TRP A 10 25.97 -5.05 5.85
C TRP A 10 25.53 -6.36 5.17
N ARG A 11 26.47 -7.24 4.78
CA ARG A 11 26.30 -8.26 3.73
C ARG A 11 25.65 -9.60 4.12
N LEU A 12 25.19 -9.83 5.36
CA LEU A 12 25.01 -11.20 5.88
C LEU A 12 23.60 -11.64 6.34
N LEU A 13 22.51 -10.94 5.99
CA LEU A 13 21.16 -11.30 6.44
C LEU A 13 20.15 -11.79 5.38
N LEU A 14 20.54 -11.92 4.09
CA LEU A 14 19.67 -12.48 3.04
C LEU A 14 20.31 -13.58 2.16
N SER A 15 21.49 -14.11 2.54
CA SER A 15 22.34 -14.95 1.67
C SER A 15 22.73 -16.33 2.23
N THR A 16 21.80 -17.06 2.85
CA THR A 16 21.90 -18.54 3.01
C THR A 16 20.52 -19.17 2.78
N ARG A 17 20.33 -20.28 2.02
CA ARG A 17 21.26 -21.31 1.52
C ARG A 17 20.95 -21.67 0.06
N ARG A 18 21.97 -22.04 -0.74
CA ARG A 18 21.78 -22.79 -2.00
C ARG A 18 21.77 -24.30 -1.75
N ALA A 19 21.10 -24.99 -2.69
CA ALA A 19 20.83 -26.42 -2.77
C ALA A 19 22.00 -27.38 -2.50
N SER A 20 21.64 -28.59 -2.05
CA SER A 20 22.32 -29.82 -2.46
C SER A 20 21.46 -30.50 -3.53
N ALA A 21 22.06 -30.88 -4.66
CA ALA A 21 21.37 -31.56 -5.76
C ALA A 21 21.68 -33.06 -5.75
N ALA A 22 20.70 -33.89 -6.11
CA ALA A 22 20.90 -35.31 -6.37
C ALA A 22 20.23 -35.72 -7.69
N THR A 23 21.09 -35.97 -8.67
CA THR A 23 20.88 -36.41 -10.05
C THR A 23 19.86 -37.54 -10.25
N ARG A 24 19.05 -37.45 -11.31
CA ARG A 24 18.85 -38.55 -12.27
C ARG A 24 18.40 -38.02 -13.64
N ALA A 25 18.97 -38.61 -14.69
CA ALA A 25 18.70 -38.27 -16.08
C ALA A 25 17.84 -39.35 -16.76
N ALA A 26 17.06 -38.95 -17.77
CA ALA A 26 16.53 -39.80 -18.83
C ALA A 26 16.31 -38.94 -20.09
N SER A 27 16.34 -39.56 -21.28
CA SER A 27 16.66 -38.90 -22.55
C SER A 27 15.58 -39.04 -23.64
N ALA A 28 15.80 -38.30 -24.74
CA ALA A 28 15.12 -38.36 -26.06
C ALA A 28 13.75 -37.65 -26.19
N GLY A 29 13.42 -36.98 -27.31
CA GLY A 29 14.26 -36.68 -28.48
C GLY A 29 13.52 -35.97 -29.64
N SER A 30 14.29 -35.37 -30.56
CA SER A 30 14.00 -35.06 -31.98
C SER A 30 12.78 -34.19 -32.42
N MET A 31 13.12 -33.07 -33.07
CA MET A 31 12.36 -32.29 -34.09
C MET A 31 12.27 -33.05 -35.45
N PRO A 32 11.54 -32.62 -36.53
CA PRO A 32 11.19 -31.24 -36.92
C PRO A 32 9.81 -30.95 -37.59
N LEU A 33 9.65 -29.67 -37.99
CA LEU A 33 8.63 -28.97 -38.80
C LEU A 33 8.64 -29.39 -40.31
N PRO A 34 7.93 -28.73 -41.27
CA PRO A 34 6.68 -27.91 -41.26
C PRO A 34 5.66 -28.34 -42.37
N VAL A 35 4.47 -27.73 -42.43
CA VAL A 35 3.75 -27.52 -43.72
C VAL A 35 3.16 -26.12 -43.80
N THR A 36 3.51 -25.41 -44.88
CA THR A 36 2.92 -24.13 -45.32
C THR A 36 1.80 -24.42 -46.31
N VAL A 37 0.68 -23.69 -46.27
CA VAL A 37 -0.23 -23.55 -47.42
C VAL A 37 -0.48 -22.06 -47.68
N THR A 38 -0.55 -21.74 -48.96
CA THR A 38 -0.45 -20.40 -49.55
C THR A 38 -1.77 -19.62 -49.59
N ALA A 39 -1.64 -18.35 -49.96
CA ALA A 39 -2.67 -17.45 -50.49
C ALA A 39 -3.55 -18.11 -51.58
N GLU A 40 -4.68 -17.55 -52.03
CA GLU A 40 -4.83 -16.23 -52.69
C GLU A 40 -6.30 -16.02 -53.15
N HIS A 41 -6.56 -14.90 -53.83
CA HIS A 41 -7.76 -14.56 -54.65
C HIS A 41 -9.10 -14.24 -53.92
N GLN A 42 -9.96 -13.33 -54.41
CA GLN A 42 -9.78 -12.12 -55.26
C GLN A 42 -11.11 -11.30 -55.28
N ARG A 43 -11.05 -10.05 -55.79
CA ARG A 43 -12.16 -9.19 -56.29
C ARG A 43 -13.11 -8.65 -55.21
N GLN A 44 -13.14 -7.33 -55.00
CA GLN A 44 -13.74 -6.29 -55.86
C GLN A 44 -15.27 -6.37 -55.96
N HIS A 45 -15.96 -5.43 -55.32
CA HIS A 45 -17.07 -4.73 -55.96
C HIS A 45 -17.06 -3.25 -55.55
N SER A 46 -16.88 -2.37 -56.54
CA SER A 46 -17.07 -0.93 -56.39
C SER A 46 -18.56 -0.60 -56.51
N SER A 47 -19.07 0.33 -55.71
CA SER A 47 -20.15 1.24 -56.13
C SER A 47 -20.27 2.49 -55.26
N ARG A 48 -20.17 3.60 -55.98
CA ARG A 48 -20.43 5.01 -55.68
C ARG A 48 -21.58 5.33 -54.72
N VAL A 49 -21.28 6.27 -53.81
CA VAL A 49 -21.89 7.62 -53.69
C VAL A 49 -23.37 7.77 -54.10
N LEU A 50 -24.21 8.20 -53.15
CA LEU A 50 -25.01 9.43 -53.27
C LEU A 50 -25.64 9.84 -51.92
N SER A 51 -25.48 11.10 -51.55
CA SER A 51 -26.32 11.82 -50.56
C SER A 51 -27.48 12.46 -51.32
N PRO A 52 -28.67 12.65 -50.69
CA PRO A 52 -29.08 14.04 -50.50
C PRO A 52 -29.94 14.35 -49.24
N ASN A 53 -29.75 15.59 -48.75
CA ASN A 53 -30.75 16.53 -48.20
C ASN A 53 -31.79 16.08 -47.15
N SER A 54 -31.52 16.50 -45.91
CA SER A 54 -32.49 17.15 -45.00
C SER A 54 -33.15 18.38 -45.68
N PRO A 55 -34.39 18.84 -45.34
CA PRO A 55 -34.69 19.33 -43.98
C PRO A 55 -36.14 19.18 -43.47
N ARG A 56 -36.31 19.17 -42.13
CA ARG A 56 -37.50 19.71 -41.43
C ARG A 56 -37.22 19.99 -39.94
N GLN A 57 -37.12 21.29 -39.68
CA GLN A 57 -37.50 22.07 -38.50
C GLN A 57 -38.23 21.37 -37.34
N ALA A 58 -37.73 21.61 -36.11
CA ALA A 58 -38.53 21.62 -34.88
C ALA A 58 -37.96 22.65 -33.87
N SER A 59 -38.63 23.80 -33.77
CA SER A 59 -38.62 24.81 -32.69
C SER A 59 -37.53 24.76 -31.60
N ALA A 60 -36.55 25.67 -31.67
CA ALA A 60 -35.80 26.12 -30.50
C ALA A 60 -36.50 27.33 -29.84
N ARG A 61 -36.89 27.22 -28.57
CA ARG A 61 -37.43 28.36 -27.80
C ARG A 61 -36.28 29.29 -27.36
N ARG A 62 -36.18 30.47 -27.98
CA ARG A 62 -35.31 31.55 -27.48
C ARG A 62 -35.97 32.26 -26.29
N ALA A 63 -35.34 32.20 -25.12
CA ALA A 63 -35.60 33.17 -24.06
C ALA A 63 -34.99 34.53 -24.44
N ARG A 64 -35.73 35.63 -24.21
CA ARG A 64 -35.25 36.98 -24.52
C ARG A 64 -34.44 37.53 -23.35
N TYR A 65 -33.27 38.10 -23.66
CA TYR A 65 -32.58 39.03 -22.76
C TYR A 65 -33.44 40.30 -22.59
N CYS A 66 -33.63 40.73 -21.35
CA CYS A 66 -34.02 42.10 -21.02
C CYS A 66 -32.91 42.78 -20.22
N THR A 67 -32.83 44.10 -20.35
CA THR A 67 -31.69 44.93 -19.97
C THR A 67 -31.72 45.43 -18.52
N SER A 68 -30.54 45.78 -18.02
CA SER A 68 -30.22 46.55 -16.78
C SER A 68 -30.96 47.92 -16.71
N PRO A 69 -30.84 48.75 -15.64
CA PRO A 69 -30.11 48.58 -14.36
C PRO A 69 -30.89 49.02 -13.08
N HIS A 70 -30.35 48.79 -11.87
CA HIS A 70 -30.27 49.84 -10.82
C HIS A 70 -29.50 49.49 -9.53
N ARG A 71 -28.68 50.48 -9.12
CA ARG A 71 -28.36 50.96 -7.74
C ARG A 71 -27.48 50.14 -6.78
N ARG A 72 -26.40 50.83 -6.37
CA ARG A 72 -25.47 50.54 -5.27
C ARG A 72 -26.14 50.73 -3.90
N CYS A 73 -25.67 50.03 -2.85
CA CYS A 73 -25.08 50.68 -1.66
C CYS A 73 -24.54 49.69 -0.60
N ALA A 74 -23.65 50.22 0.27
CA ALA A 74 -23.23 49.72 1.58
C ALA A 74 -22.48 48.37 1.69
N MET A 75 -21.14 48.46 1.73
CA MET A 75 -20.35 47.55 2.57
C MET A 75 -20.68 47.80 4.05
N VAL A 76 -20.87 46.74 4.83
CA VAL A 76 -20.87 46.81 6.31
C VAL A 76 -19.80 45.88 6.85
N ARG A 77 -18.71 46.47 7.38
CA ARG A 77 -17.73 45.74 8.20
C ARG A 77 -18.35 45.44 9.56
N PHE A 78 -18.46 44.16 9.92
CA PHE A 78 -18.69 43.76 11.31
C PHE A 78 -17.35 43.47 12.00
N THR A 79 -16.89 44.42 12.80
CA THR A 79 -15.85 44.23 13.82
C THR A 79 -16.50 44.37 15.19
N ARG A 80 -16.40 43.35 16.04
CA ARG A 80 -16.66 43.38 17.50
C ARG A 80 -16.07 42.10 18.15
N PRO A 81 -15.80 42.07 19.47
CA PRO A 81 -14.41 42.00 19.90
C PRO A 81 -14.07 40.76 20.74
N LEU A 82 -12.76 40.56 20.93
CA LEU A 82 -12.19 39.65 21.93
C LEU A 82 -12.68 40.00 23.34
N ALA A 83 -13.23 39.01 24.04
CA ALA A 83 -13.42 39.04 25.49
C ALA A 83 -12.57 37.91 26.10
N ALA A 84 -11.52 38.28 26.83
CA ALA A 84 -10.68 37.32 27.53
C ALA A 84 -11.37 36.90 28.84
N ILE A 85 -11.56 35.59 29.04
CA ILE A 85 -11.98 35.02 30.32
C ILE A 85 -10.78 34.29 30.92
N ALA A 86 -10.18 34.92 31.94
CA ALA A 86 -9.16 34.27 32.76
C ALA A 86 -9.84 33.32 33.75
N PHE A 87 -9.54 32.03 33.66
CA PHE A 87 -9.92 31.06 34.69
C PHE A 87 -8.77 30.90 35.70
N ALA A 88 -9.01 31.29 36.94
CA ALA A 88 -8.02 31.25 38.01
C ALA A 88 -7.79 29.82 38.53
N PHE A 89 -6.52 29.52 38.83
CA PHE A 89 -6.12 28.34 39.60
C PHE A 89 -6.62 28.43 41.04
N SER A 90 -7.24 27.35 41.55
CA SER A 90 -7.42 27.13 42.99
C SER A 90 -6.86 25.77 43.37
N ILE A 91 -5.68 25.78 43.99
CA ILE A 91 -5.04 24.62 44.60
C ILE A 91 -5.69 24.39 45.97
N VAL A 92 -6.17 23.18 46.25
CA VAL A 92 -6.53 22.75 47.61
C VAL A 92 -5.56 21.66 48.04
N ILE A 93 -4.64 22.02 48.92
CA ILE A 93 -3.81 21.07 49.66
C ILE A 93 -4.58 20.67 50.92
N THR A 94 -4.85 19.38 51.09
CA THR A 94 -5.29 18.84 52.38
C THR A 94 -4.46 17.60 52.68
N ALA A 95 -3.48 17.77 53.56
CA ALA A 95 -2.76 16.68 54.18
C ALA A 95 -3.30 16.49 55.61
N CYS A 96 -3.52 15.24 56.03
CA CYS A 96 -3.37 14.86 57.44
C CYS A 96 -3.26 13.34 57.61
N ALA A 97 -2.55 12.96 58.66
CA ALA A 97 -1.90 11.69 58.90
C ALA A 97 -2.79 10.50 59.34
N GLN A 98 -2.52 9.33 58.77
CA GLN A 98 -2.01 8.11 59.43
C GLN A 98 -2.73 7.47 60.65
N THR A 99 -3.23 6.24 60.44
CA THR A 99 -3.44 5.12 61.40
C THR A 99 -3.89 3.87 60.60
N GLY A 100 -3.87 2.61 61.08
CA GLY A 100 -3.27 2.04 62.31
C GLY A 100 -3.71 0.58 62.59
N GLY A 101 -2.90 -0.42 62.21
CA GLY A 101 -3.18 -1.88 62.40
C GLY A 101 -3.98 -2.53 61.24
N THR A 102 -3.92 -3.83 60.94
CA THR A 102 -3.19 -4.98 61.54
C THR A 102 -3.01 -6.06 60.42
N PRO A 103 -1.93 -6.88 60.38
CA PRO A 103 -1.69 -7.78 59.23
C PRO A 103 -2.18 -9.23 59.42
N THR A 104 -2.74 -9.82 58.36
CA THR A 104 -3.01 -11.28 58.25
C THR A 104 -2.81 -11.74 56.78
N PRO A 105 -2.28 -12.94 56.49
CA PRO A 105 -1.58 -13.17 55.21
C PRO A 105 -2.25 -14.14 54.21
N SER A 106 -1.65 -14.15 53.01
CA SER A 106 -1.70 -15.19 51.97
C SER A 106 -2.91 -15.24 51.03
N GLY A 107 -2.60 -15.19 49.72
CA GLY A 107 -3.57 -15.23 48.62
C GLY A 107 -2.89 -15.01 47.27
N SER A 108 -1.98 -15.91 46.87
CA SER A 108 -1.25 -15.79 45.60
C SER A 108 -2.12 -16.10 44.38
N ALA A 109 -2.46 -15.09 43.58
CA ALA A 109 -2.97 -15.27 42.21
C ALA A 109 -2.76 -14.04 41.32
N ALA A 110 -2.30 -14.29 40.08
CA ALA A 110 -2.41 -13.47 38.86
C ALA A 110 -1.85 -12.02 38.85
N GLY A 111 -1.09 -11.72 37.79
CA GLY A 111 -0.28 -10.52 37.64
C GLY A 111 -0.99 -9.17 37.74
N SER A 112 -0.24 -8.19 38.24
CA SER A 112 -0.65 -6.79 38.32
C SER A 112 -0.97 -6.22 36.94
N ALA A 113 -2.25 -6.13 36.60
CA ALA A 113 -2.71 -5.19 35.58
C ALA A 113 -2.33 -3.77 36.00
N ALA A 114 -1.68 -3.02 35.13
CA ALA A 114 -1.34 -1.63 35.42
C ALA A 114 -2.63 -0.82 35.56
N ALA A 115 -2.81 -0.16 36.72
CA ALA A 115 -3.94 0.72 36.95
C ALA A 115 -4.01 1.82 35.88
N GLY A 116 -5.23 2.16 35.46
CA GLY A 116 -5.54 2.88 34.21
C GLY A 116 -4.56 3.99 33.80
N GLY A 117 -3.92 3.80 32.65
CA GLY A 117 -3.12 4.81 31.96
C GLY A 117 -3.70 5.15 30.58
N THR A 118 -3.23 6.27 30.02
CA THR A 118 -3.62 6.73 28.68
C THR A 118 -2.39 6.95 27.80
N ILE A 119 -2.44 6.48 26.56
CA ILE A 119 -1.45 6.76 25.51
C ILE A 119 -2.13 7.37 24.27
N THR A 120 -1.39 8.13 23.47
CA THR A 120 -1.84 8.59 22.13
C THR A 120 -1.26 7.72 21.02
N VAL A 121 -2.12 7.33 20.08
CA VAL A 121 -1.76 6.52 18.90
C VAL A 121 -2.21 7.25 17.65
N THR A 122 -1.33 7.49 16.68
CA THR A 122 -1.69 8.18 15.42
C THR A 122 -1.37 7.38 14.17
N SER A 123 -2.25 7.42 13.18
CA SER A 123 -2.03 6.87 11.84
C SER A 123 -2.91 7.59 10.81
N LEU A 124 -2.75 7.25 9.53
CA LEU A 124 -3.59 7.74 8.43
C LEU A 124 -4.99 7.10 8.35
N TRP A 125 -5.25 6.06 9.14
CA TRP A 125 -6.43 5.22 8.98
C TRP A 125 -7.71 5.98 9.29
N GLY A 126 -8.73 5.78 8.46
CA GLY A 126 -10.04 6.43 8.57
C GLY A 126 -11.15 5.52 8.07
N GLY A 127 -12.41 5.95 8.18
CA GLY A 127 -13.55 5.18 7.69
C GLY A 127 -13.61 3.75 8.24
N SER A 128 -13.77 2.75 7.38
CA SER A 128 -13.85 1.33 7.76
C SER A 128 -12.56 0.80 8.41
N GLU A 129 -11.42 1.39 8.10
CA GLU A 129 -10.12 0.98 8.63
C GLU A 129 -9.94 1.47 10.07
N GLN A 130 -10.28 2.72 10.34
CA GLN A 130 -10.39 3.24 11.71
C GLN A 130 -11.45 2.47 12.53
N ALA A 131 -12.60 2.16 11.93
CA ALA A 131 -13.63 1.36 12.62
C ALA A 131 -13.16 -0.08 12.93
N SER A 132 -12.26 -0.63 12.12
CA SER A 132 -11.61 -1.91 12.39
C SER A 132 -10.54 -1.78 13.47
N PHE A 133 -9.73 -0.71 13.43
CA PHE A 133 -8.73 -0.44 14.46
C PHE A 133 -9.37 -0.18 15.83
N GLN A 134 -10.51 0.51 15.89
CA GLN A 134 -11.21 0.76 17.16
C GLN A 134 -11.52 -0.55 17.90
N LYS A 135 -11.88 -1.64 17.18
CA LYS A 135 -12.07 -2.97 17.78
C LYS A 135 -10.78 -3.52 18.42
N VAL A 136 -9.62 -3.24 17.82
CA VAL A 136 -8.30 -3.59 18.37
C VAL A 136 -8.06 -2.81 19.67
N LEU A 137 -8.37 -1.51 19.69
CA LEU A 137 -8.20 -0.63 20.85
C LEU A 137 -9.16 -0.97 22.00
N ASP A 138 -10.41 -1.32 21.67
CA ASP A 138 -11.43 -1.73 22.65
C ASP A 138 -11.04 -3.06 23.30
N ALA A 139 -10.56 -4.03 22.52
CA ALA A 139 -10.05 -5.30 23.02
C ALA A 139 -8.77 -5.13 23.85
N PHE A 140 -7.84 -4.25 23.44
CA PHE A 140 -6.68 -3.87 24.23
C PHE A 140 -7.09 -3.28 25.60
N LYS A 141 -8.04 -2.35 25.60
CA LYS A 141 -8.56 -1.71 26.82
C LYS A 141 -9.26 -2.71 27.74
N ALA A 142 -10.07 -3.60 27.18
CA ALA A 142 -10.74 -4.67 27.95
C ALA A 142 -9.74 -5.63 28.61
N LYS A 143 -8.59 -5.90 27.95
CA LYS A 143 -7.55 -6.81 28.44
C LYS A 143 -6.58 -6.19 29.45
N THR A 144 -6.34 -4.87 29.36
CA THR A 144 -5.26 -4.19 30.12
C THR A 144 -5.73 -3.06 31.04
N GLY A 145 -6.94 -2.53 30.86
CA GLY A 145 -7.41 -1.30 31.52
C GLY A 145 -6.82 0.00 30.95
N ILE A 146 -5.90 -0.08 29.98
CA ILE A 146 -5.20 1.07 29.39
C ILE A 146 -6.03 1.64 28.24
N THR A 147 -6.17 2.97 28.16
CA THR A 147 -6.85 3.63 27.04
C THR A 147 -5.83 4.10 26.00
N ALA A 148 -5.96 3.62 24.77
CA ALA A 148 -5.23 4.12 23.62
C ALA A 148 -6.12 5.11 22.85
N ASN A 149 -5.84 6.40 22.99
CA ASN A 149 -6.56 7.47 22.28
C ASN A 149 -6.06 7.54 20.84
N TYR A 150 -6.95 7.30 19.88
CA TYR A 150 -6.62 7.30 18.46
C TYR A 150 -6.78 8.67 17.80
N GLU A 151 -5.76 9.09 17.07
CA GLU A 151 -5.68 10.37 16.34
C GLU A 151 -5.46 10.08 14.85
N SER A 152 -6.54 10.06 14.06
CA SER A 152 -6.48 9.93 12.59
C SER A 152 -5.93 11.20 11.96
N VAL A 153 -4.89 11.06 11.14
CA VAL A 153 -4.23 12.16 10.41
C VAL A 153 -4.09 11.74 8.95
N ARG A 154 -5.15 11.96 8.15
CA ARG A 154 -5.26 11.46 6.77
C ARG A 154 -4.35 12.17 5.78
N ASP A 155 -4.29 13.50 5.86
CA ASP A 155 -3.54 14.34 4.94
C ASP A 155 -2.26 14.86 5.58
N ASN A 156 -1.17 14.99 4.81
CA ASN A 156 0.12 15.53 5.27
C ASN A 156 0.70 14.79 6.50
N TYR A 157 0.45 13.49 6.64
CA TYR A 157 0.78 12.67 7.81
C TYR A 157 2.22 12.86 8.31
N SER A 158 3.21 12.70 7.42
CA SER A 158 4.64 12.85 7.73
C SER A 158 4.99 14.27 8.19
N THR A 159 4.46 15.30 7.52
CA THR A 159 4.66 16.72 7.87
C THR A 159 4.06 17.05 9.24
N ILE A 160 2.85 16.58 9.54
CA ILE A 160 2.17 16.81 10.82
C ILE A 160 2.92 16.09 11.94
N LEU A 161 3.34 14.84 11.72
CA LEU A 161 4.12 14.07 12.68
C LEU A 161 5.48 14.72 12.95
N GLN A 162 6.23 15.12 11.92
CA GLN A 162 7.49 15.87 12.05
C GLN A 162 7.30 17.19 12.81
N THR A 163 6.22 17.94 12.52
CA THR A 163 5.91 19.20 13.20
C THR A 163 5.65 18.99 14.69
N ARG A 164 4.91 17.93 15.06
CA ARG A 164 4.65 17.55 16.46
C ARG A 164 5.91 17.15 17.22
N ILE A 165 6.78 16.37 16.58
CA ILE A 165 8.07 15.96 17.12
C ILE A 165 8.94 17.20 17.38
N SER A 166 9.11 18.07 16.38
CA SER A 166 9.90 19.30 16.49
C SER A 166 9.31 20.29 17.51
N GLY A 167 7.99 20.29 17.69
CA GLY A 167 7.28 21.07 18.71
C GLY A 167 7.30 20.47 20.13
N GLY A 168 7.99 19.34 20.35
CA GLY A 168 8.10 18.69 21.65
C GLY A 168 6.83 17.97 22.13
N ASN A 169 5.85 17.73 21.25
CA ASN A 169 4.60 17.03 21.56
C ASN A 169 4.33 15.86 20.58
N PRO A 170 5.25 14.87 20.48
CA PRO A 170 5.03 13.68 19.68
C PRO A 170 3.83 12.87 20.21
N PRO A 171 3.20 12.02 19.36
CA PRO A 171 2.33 10.96 19.87
C PRO A 171 3.15 10.00 20.74
N ASP A 172 2.51 9.15 21.54
CA ASP A 172 3.24 8.07 22.23
C ASP A 172 3.68 6.97 21.25
N VAL A 173 2.78 6.66 20.31
CA VAL A 173 2.94 5.65 19.27
C VAL A 173 2.44 6.20 17.93
N ALA A 174 3.15 5.91 16.85
CA ALA A 174 2.65 6.13 15.49
C ALA A 174 2.65 4.83 14.69
N ILE A 175 1.68 4.69 13.79
CA ILE A 175 1.61 3.59 12.83
C ILE A 175 1.77 4.19 11.43
N MET A 176 2.84 3.81 10.75
CA MET A 176 3.36 4.47 9.55
C MET A 176 3.42 3.49 8.38
N PRO A 177 3.04 3.88 7.15
CA PRO A 177 3.18 3.02 5.96
C PRO A 177 4.64 3.02 5.47
N GLY A 178 5.24 4.20 5.32
CA GLY A 178 6.54 4.38 4.68
C GLY A 178 7.75 4.13 5.58
N ILE A 179 8.62 3.24 5.14
CA ILE A 179 9.87 2.87 5.82
C ILE A 179 10.92 4.00 5.73
N GLY A 180 10.85 4.84 4.69
CA GLY A 180 11.63 6.08 4.61
C GLY A 180 11.38 7.02 5.79
N PHE A 181 10.10 7.19 6.20
CA PHE A 181 9.75 7.99 7.36
C PHE A 181 10.23 7.34 8.67
N LEU A 182 10.08 6.01 8.80
CA LEU A 182 10.64 5.26 9.93
C LEU A 182 12.15 5.52 10.08
N ARG A 183 12.89 5.40 8.99
CA ARG A 183 14.35 5.60 8.93
C ARG A 183 14.76 7.03 9.28
N GLN A 184 14.04 8.02 8.74
CA GLN A 184 14.21 9.43 9.09
C GLN A 184 14.06 9.66 10.60
N PHE A 185 12.96 9.24 11.21
CA PHE A 185 12.71 9.47 12.64
C PHE A 185 13.64 8.66 13.56
N ALA A 186 14.05 7.45 13.16
CA ALA A 186 15.04 6.65 13.88
C ALA A 186 16.40 7.37 13.95
N ARG A 187 16.91 7.86 12.82
CA ARG A 187 18.21 8.57 12.75
C ARG A 187 18.19 9.95 13.40
N GLN A 188 17.04 10.63 13.40
CA GLN A 188 16.82 11.84 14.20
C GLN A 188 16.80 11.57 15.73
N GLY A 189 16.85 10.31 16.18
CA GLY A 189 16.73 9.94 17.59
C GLY A 189 15.33 10.12 18.19
N SER A 190 14.31 10.30 17.33
CA SER A 190 12.92 10.56 17.74
C SER A 190 12.19 9.29 18.20
N LEU A 191 12.68 8.11 17.80
CA LEU A 191 12.08 6.81 18.10
C LEU A 191 12.78 6.09 19.26
N LYS A 192 12.02 5.32 20.02
CA LYS A 192 12.56 4.34 20.98
C LYS A 192 12.91 3.05 20.25
N LYS A 193 14.04 2.45 20.63
CA LYS A 193 14.35 1.07 20.20
C LYS A 193 13.36 0.13 20.89
N ILE A 194 12.91 -0.91 20.20
CA ILE A 194 11.98 -1.90 20.76
C ILE A 194 12.58 -2.58 22.01
N ALA A 195 13.89 -2.84 22.01
CA ALA A 195 14.62 -3.37 23.15
C ALA A 195 14.63 -2.42 24.38
N ASP A 196 14.71 -1.10 24.17
CA ASP A 196 14.73 -0.10 25.25
C ASP A 196 13.38 0.00 25.99
N LEU A 197 12.29 -0.50 25.38
CA LEU A 197 10.97 -0.68 26.01
C LEU A 197 10.90 -1.98 26.84
N GLY A 198 11.97 -2.78 26.87
CA GLY A 198 12.00 -4.09 27.51
C GLY A 198 11.16 -5.14 26.77
N ILE A 199 11.11 -5.07 25.44
CA ILE A 199 10.46 -6.06 24.56
C ILE A 199 11.55 -6.93 23.93
N ASP A 200 11.42 -8.25 24.02
CA ASP A 200 12.40 -9.20 23.48
C ASP A 200 12.23 -9.37 21.96
N VAL A 201 13.16 -8.78 21.20
CA VAL A 201 13.20 -8.85 19.73
C VAL A 201 13.44 -10.29 19.22
N ASN A 202 14.09 -11.16 19.99
CA ASN A 202 14.28 -12.57 19.60
C ASN A 202 12.97 -13.36 19.73
N ALA A 203 12.22 -13.15 20.82
CA ALA A 203 10.88 -13.70 20.98
C ALA A 203 9.92 -13.22 19.87
N LEU A 204 9.99 -11.93 19.50
CA LEU A 204 9.27 -11.41 18.33
C LEU A 204 9.66 -12.14 17.05
N LYS A 205 10.96 -12.35 16.78
CA LYS A 205 11.43 -13.01 15.54
C LYS A 205 10.86 -14.43 15.36
N ALA A 206 10.60 -15.15 16.44
CA ALA A 206 9.92 -16.45 16.36
C ALA A 206 8.48 -16.34 15.84
N ASN A 207 7.76 -15.28 16.19
CA ASN A 207 6.34 -15.04 15.89
C ASN A 207 6.10 -14.48 14.46
N TYR A 208 7.11 -13.95 13.79
CA TYR A 208 6.99 -13.32 12.46
C TYR A 208 7.61 -14.18 11.33
N PRO A 209 7.06 -14.21 10.10
CA PRO A 209 7.73 -14.82 8.96
C PRO A 209 9.11 -14.17 8.68
N PRO A 210 10.09 -14.93 8.15
CA PRO A 210 11.42 -14.39 7.86
C PRO A 210 11.37 -13.13 6.99
N GLY A 211 12.10 -12.08 7.38
CA GLY A 211 12.16 -10.82 6.65
C GLY A 211 11.08 -9.80 7.05
N ILE A 212 9.96 -10.22 7.65
CA ILE A 212 8.86 -9.29 7.99
C ILE A 212 9.19 -8.41 9.19
N LEU A 213 9.89 -8.97 10.19
CA LEU A 213 10.32 -8.18 11.35
C LEU A 213 11.47 -7.22 10.97
N GLU A 214 12.36 -7.66 10.08
CA GLU A 214 13.49 -6.88 9.58
C GLU A 214 13.08 -5.57 8.86
N ILE A 215 11.86 -5.47 8.33
CA ILE A 215 11.30 -4.22 7.76
C ILE A 215 11.27 -3.08 8.79
N GLY A 216 11.07 -3.41 10.07
CA GLY A 216 11.07 -2.44 11.18
C GLY A 216 12.46 -2.07 11.71
N GLN A 217 13.54 -2.46 11.02
CA GLN A 217 14.91 -2.17 11.41
C GLN A 217 15.49 -0.96 10.68
N VAL A 218 16.24 -0.15 11.43
CA VAL A 218 17.06 0.94 10.90
C VAL A 218 18.47 0.74 11.43
N ASP A 219 19.45 0.67 10.53
CA ASP A 219 20.87 0.48 10.85
C ASP A 219 21.08 -0.69 11.85
N ALA A 220 20.51 -1.85 11.50
CA ALA A 220 20.46 -3.11 12.26
C ALA A 220 19.77 -3.05 13.64
N THR A 221 19.11 -1.94 13.99
CA THR A 221 18.40 -1.77 15.26
C THR A 221 16.88 -1.82 15.04
N GLN A 222 16.16 -2.59 15.85
CA GLN A 222 14.69 -2.69 15.78
C GLN A 222 14.03 -1.44 16.38
N TYR A 223 13.35 -0.64 15.55
CA TYR A 223 12.62 0.58 15.95
C TYR A 223 11.11 0.46 15.80
N ALA A 224 10.64 -0.38 14.88
CA ALA A 224 9.23 -0.60 14.64
C ALA A 224 8.91 -2.09 14.44
N ILE A 225 7.62 -2.42 14.36
CA ILE A 225 7.15 -3.79 14.11
C ILE A 225 6.03 -3.74 13.07
N MET A 226 6.03 -4.64 12.09
CA MET A 226 4.90 -4.77 11.16
C MET A 226 3.64 -5.18 11.92
N VAL A 227 2.53 -4.44 11.78
CA VAL A 227 1.24 -4.76 12.43
C VAL A 227 0.20 -5.30 11.46
N LYS A 228 0.28 -4.91 10.19
CA LYS A 228 -0.56 -5.41 9.10
C LYS A 228 0.16 -5.25 7.76
N PHE A 229 -0.19 -6.07 6.78
CA PHE A 229 0.31 -5.90 5.42
C PHE A 229 -0.65 -6.52 4.39
N ASN A 230 -0.40 -6.26 3.12
CA ASN A 230 -1.02 -6.90 1.97
C ASN A 230 0.05 -7.30 0.96
N SER A 231 -0.27 -8.30 0.15
CA SER A 231 0.37 -8.47 -1.14
C SER A 231 0.03 -7.30 -2.06
N LYS A 232 1.04 -6.78 -2.76
CA LYS A 232 0.88 -5.89 -3.93
C LYS A 232 0.96 -6.67 -5.24
N SER A 233 0.99 -8.01 -5.20
CA SER A 233 1.09 -8.89 -6.38
C SER A 233 -0.26 -9.55 -6.75
N THR A 234 -1.38 -8.82 -6.71
CA THR A 234 -2.72 -9.35 -7.03
C THR A 234 -3.36 -8.63 -8.23
N MET A 235 -3.89 -9.41 -9.16
CA MET A 235 -4.69 -8.92 -10.30
C MET A 235 -6.16 -9.23 -10.07
N TRP A 236 -6.94 -8.20 -9.77
CA TRP A 236 -8.37 -8.32 -9.53
C TRP A 236 -9.13 -8.36 -10.85
N PHE A 237 -10.15 -9.21 -10.92
CA PHE A 237 -10.96 -9.37 -12.12
C PHE A 237 -12.40 -9.77 -11.82
N ARG A 238 -13.19 -9.80 -12.89
CA ARG A 238 -14.60 -10.20 -12.90
C ARG A 238 -14.80 -11.59 -13.54
N PRO A 239 -15.00 -12.67 -12.75
CA PRO A 239 -15.18 -14.02 -13.29
C PRO A 239 -16.40 -14.16 -14.22
N ASP A 240 -17.52 -13.52 -13.87
CA ASP A 240 -18.72 -13.41 -14.70
C ASP A 240 -18.43 -12.84 -16.10
N LYS A 241 -17.60 -11.79 -16.18
CA LYS A 241 -17.20 -11.17 -17.45
C LYS A 241 -16.18 -12.02 -18.20
N PHE A 242 -15.21 -12.63 -17.52
CA PHE A 242 -14.24 -13.53 -18.15
C PHE A 242 -14.93 -14.73 -18.80
N LYS A 243 -15.91 -15.33 -18.09
CA LYS A 243 -16.76 -16.41 -18.62
C LYS A 243 -17.57 -15.96 -19.84
N THR A 244 -18.19 -14.79 -19.77
CA THR A 244 -18.98 -14.22 -20.89
C THR A 244 -18.09 -13.93 -22.11
N LEU A 245 -16.87 -13.45 -21.90
CA LEU A 245 -15.90 -13.14 -22.95
C LEU A 245 -15.17 -14.40 -23.47
N GLY A 246 -15.26 -15.54 -22.80
CA GLY A 246 -14.50 -16.75 -23.14
C GLY A 246 -12.99 -16.52 -23.03
N VAL A 247 -12.54 -15.94 -21.91
CA VAL A 247 -11.12 -15.69 -21.60
C VAL A 247 -10.76 -16.20 -20.21
N THR A 248 -9.48 -16.46 -19.97
CA THR A 248 -8.96 -17.03 -18.71
C THR A 248 -7.88 -16.14 -18.10
N ALA A 249 -7.64 -16.28 -16.80
CA ALA A 249 -6.51 -15.66 -16.12
C ALA A 249 -5.17 -16.13 -16.73
N PRO A 250 -4.23 -15.23 -17.05
CA PRO A 250 -2.92 -15.56 -17.60
C PRO A 250 -1.89 -15.73 -16.47
N THR A 251 -0.90 -16.61 -16.68
CA THR A 251 0.17 -16.86 -15.71
C THR A 251 1.43 -16.03 -15.97
N ASP A 252 1.59 -15.47 -17.18
CA ASP A 252 2.73 -14.66 -17.59
C ASP A 252 2.31 -13.34 -18.26
N PHE A 253 3.25 -12.39 -18.32
CA PHE A 253 2.98 -11.03 -18.77
C PHE A 253 2.68 -10.91 -20.28
N ALA A 254 3.14 -11.87 -21.10
CA ALA A 254 2.79 -11.92 -22.52
C ALA A 254 1.34 -12.39 -22.71
N GLY A 255 0.92 -13.41 -21.97
CA GLY A 255 -0.48 -13.83 -21.86
C GLY A 255 -1.38 -12.71 -21.33
N PHE A 256 -0.88 -11.90 -20.39
CA PHE A 256 -1.62 -10.74 -19.88
C PHE A 256 -1.81 -9.63 -20.90
N THR A 257 -0.75 -9.18 -21.56
CA THR A 257 -0.89 -8.17 -22.63
C THR A 257 -1.75 -8.67 -23.80
N LYS A 258 -1.71 -9.97 -24.12
CA LYS A 258 -2.65 -10.60 -25.06
C LYS A 258 -4.09 -10.57 -24.55
N LEU A 259 -4.34 -10.90 -23.28
CA LEU A 259 -5.67 -10.85 -22.68
C LEU A 259 -6.29 -9.45 -22.78
N LEU A 260 -5.50 -8.39 -22.52
CA LEU A 260 -5.97 -7.01 -22.69
C LEU A 260 -6.41 -6.72 -24.13
N ALA A 261 -5.63 -7.16 -25.12
CA ALA A 261 -5.97 -7.03 -26.53
C ALA A 261 -7.22 -7.86 -26.91
N ASP A 262 -7.36 -9.09 -26.41
CA ASP A 262 -8.52 -9.96 -26.66
C ASP A 262 -9.82 -9.38 -26.08
N ILE A 263 -9.77 -8.80 -24.88
CA ILE A 263 -10.91 -8.12 -24.25
C ILE A 263 -11.29 -6.87 -25.08
N LYS A 264 -10.30 -6.08 -25.50
CA LYS A 264 -10.51 -4.88 -26.30
C LYS A 264 -11.12 -5.19 -27.66
N ALA A 265 -10.65 -6.25 -28.33
CA ALA A 265 -11.18 -6.72 -29.61
C ALA A 265 -12.65 -7.18 -29.50
N LYS A 266 -13.08 -7.63 -28.32
CA LYS A 266 -14.48 -7.98 -28.01
C LYS A 266 -15.33 -6.76 -27.57
N GLY A 267 -14.85 -5.54 -27.82
CA GLY A 267 -15.58 -4.29 -27.56
C GLY A 267 -15.75 -3.94 -26.08
N THR A 268 -15.07 -4.64 -25.17
CA THR A 268 -15.12 -4.40 -23.73
C THR A 268 -13.87 -3.63 -23.29
N THR A 269 -13.99 -2.76 -22.29
CA THR A 269 -12.81 -2.08 -21.71
C THR A 269 -12.02 -3.08 -20.85
N PRO A 270 -10.70 -3.26 -21.09
CA PRO A 270 -9.90 -4.17 -20.29
C PRO A 270 -9.77 -3.74 -18.82
N MET A 271 -9.21 -2.56 -18.54
CA MET A 271 -8.74 -2.19 -17.20
C MET A 271 -9.31 -0.88 -16.65
N GLY A 272 -9.53 -0.86 -15.33
CA GLY A 272 -9.53 0.36 -14.53
C GLY A 272 -8.09 0.79 -14.22
N LEU A 273 -7.87 2.10 -14.11
CA LEU A 273 -6.61 2.68 -13.62
C LEU A 273 -6.90 4.01 -12.90
N GLY A 274 -6.28 4.21 -11.74
CA GLY A 274 -6.46 5.38 -10.88
C GLY A 274 -5.12 6.04 -10.58
N ALA A 275 -4.60 6.76 -11.58
CA ALA A 275 -3.25 7.30 -11.59
C ALA A 275 -3.15 8.74 -11.05
N ALA A 276 -4.23 9.31 -10.50
CA ALA A 276 -4.13 10.54 -9.70
C ALA A 276 -3.31 10.28 -8.43
N ASP A 277 -3.60 9.15 -7.79
CA ASP A 277 -2.80 8.56 -6.72
C ASP A 277 -1.53 7.92 -7.32
N SER A 278 -0.44 8.68 -7.34
CA SER A 278 0.76 8.35 -8.13
C SER A 278 1.48 7.06 -7.69
N TRP A 279 1.28 6.62 -6.45
CA TRP A 279 1.81 5.38 -5.87
C TRP A 279 1.25 4.12 -6.56
N THR A 280 0.04 4.16 -7.13
CA THR A 280 -0.51 3.03 -7.91
C THR A 280 0.35 2.67 -9.12
N LEU A 281 1.17 3.61 -9.61
CA LEU A 281 2.13 3.36 -10.68
C LEU A 281 3.47 2.83 -10.15
N THR A 282 3.88 3.17 -8.93
CA THR A 282 5.08 2.61 -8.30
C THR A 282 4.86 1.12 -8.04
N ASP A 283 3.69 0.73 -7.55
CA ASP A 283 3.26 -0.66 -7.43
C ASP A 283 3.41 -1.46 -8.74
N TRP A 284 2.94 -0.91 -9.87
CA TRP A 284 3.08 -1.51 -11.20
C TRP A 284 4.56 -1.71 -11.57
N PHE A 285 5.36 -0.63 -11.47
CA PHE A 285 6.78 -0.65 -11.78
C PHE A 285 7.53 -1.67 -10.92
N GLU A 286 7.23 -1.73 -9.63
CA GLU A 286 7.92 -2.57 -8.65
C GLU A 286 7.62 -4.04 -8.81
N ASN A 287 6.36 -4.43 -9.05
CA ASN A 287 6.01 -5.81 -9.35
C ASN A 287 6.73 -6.32 -10.60
N ILE A 288 6.80 -5.47 -11.63
CA ILE A 288 7.50 -5.78 -12.87
C ILE A 288 9.00 -5.88 -12.59
N TYR A 289 9.60 -4.89 -11.94
CA TYR A 289 11.04 -4.84 -11.64
C TYR A 289 11.49 -6.01 -10.76
N ALA A 290 10.75 -6.33 -9.69
CA ALA A 290 11.04 -7.42 -8.77
C ALA A 290 11.00 -8.81 -9.42
N LYS A 291 10.16 -8.99 -10.47
CA LYS A 291 10.04 -10.24 -11.22
C LYS A 291 11.04 -10.31 -12.39
N GLN A 292 11.27 -9.19 -13.08
CA GLN A 292 12.10 -9.06 -14.28
C GLN A 292 13.61 -8.90 -13.98
N ALA A 293 13.97 -7.99 -13.09
CA ALA A 293 15.35 -7.73 -12.68
C ALA A 293 15.80 -8.61 -11.49
N GLY A 294 14.83 -9.13 -10.74
CA GLY A 294 15.03 -10.02 -9.59
C GLY A 294 15.26 -9.27 -8.27
N PRO A 295 15.15 -10.00 -7.13
CA PRO A 295 15.18 -9.40 -5.79
C PRO A 295 16.51 -8.69 -5.47
N ASP A 296 17.64 -9.20 -5.95
CA ASP A 296 18.95 -8.60 -5.67
C ASP A 296 19.13 -7.23 -6.34
N LYS A 297 18.61 -7.05 -7.58
CA LYS A 297 18.59 -5.73 -8.24
C LYS A 297 17.57 -4.80 -7.60
N TYR A 298 16.41 -5.32 -7.19
CA TYR A 298 15.40 -4.56 -6.44
C TYR A 298 16.01 -3.94 -5.17
N ASP A 299 16.70 -4.74 -4.36
CA ASP A 299 17.37 -4.27 -3.14
C ASP A 299 18.45 -3.21 -3.43
N GLN A 300 19.20 -3.37 -4.53
CA GLN A 300 20.24 -2.41 -4.91
C GLN A 300 19.64 -1.09 -5.40
N LEU A 301 18.57 -1.10 -6.19
CA LEU A 301 17.90 0.11 -6.68
C LEU A 301 17.30 0.91 -5.52
N PHE A 302 16.49 0.25 -4.69
CA PHE A 302 15.77 0.91 -3.59
C PHE A 302 16.65 1.22 -2.36
N SER A 303 17.90 0.74 -2.31
CA SER A 303 18.92 1.21 -1.35
C SER A 303 19.96 2.18 -1.94
N GLY A 304 19.75 2.67 -3.18
CA GLY A 304 20.64 3.64 -3.81
C GLY A 304 22.03 3.12 -4.17
N LYS A 305 22.18 1.79 -4.37
CA LYS A 305 23.42 1.12 -4.78
C LYS A 305 23.47 0.84 -6.28
N LEU A 306 22.31 0.65 -6.91
CA LEU A 306 22.15 0.64 -8.36
C LEU A 306 21.57 2.00 -8.77
N PRO A 307 22.16 2.70 -9.75
CA PRO A 307 21.64 3.99 -10.18
C PRO A 307 20.33 3.82 -10.94
N TRP A 308 19.44 4.81 -10.85
CA TRP A 308 18.18 4.86 -11.59
C TRP A 308 18.36 4.92 -13.11
N THR A 309 19.58 5.19 -13.59
CA THR A 309 19.98 5.14 -14.99
C THR A 309 20.37 3.74 -15.49
N ASP A 310 20.38 2.70 -14.64
CA ASP A 310 20.60 1.32 -15.09
C ASP A 310 19.49 0.88 -16.07
N SER A 311 19.88 0.18 -17.15
CA SER A 311 18.97 -0.18 -18.24
C SER A 311 17.78 -1.07 -17.82
N SER A 312 17.86 -1.75 -16.67
CA SER A 312 16.73 -2.50 -16.12
C SER A 312 15.55 -1.60 -15.69
N VAL A 313 15.80 -0.34 -15.31
CA VAL A 313 14.75 0.61 -14.93
C VAL A 313 13.91 0.96 -16.16
N THR A 314 14.55 1.35 -17.25
CA THR A 314 13.88 1.60 -18.54
C THR A 314 13.15 0.36 -19.04
N ALA A 315 13.77 -0.82 -18.96
CA ALA A 315 13.16 -2.08 -19.40
C ALA A 315 11.87 -2.43 -18.61
N ALA A 316 11.83 -2.16 -17.31
CA ALA A 316 10.62 -2.33 -16.49
C ALA A 316 9.54 -1.30 -16.83
N VAL A 317 9.92 -0.04 -17.08
CA VAL A 317 8.97 1.01 -17.52
C VAL A 317 8.37 0.72 -18.89
N ASP A 318 9.14 0.23 -19.85
CA ASP A 318 8.61 -0.17 -21.16
C ASP A 318 7.73 -1.41 -21.07
N THR A 319 8.06 -2.35 -20.18
CA THR A 319 7.20 -3.50 -19.85
C THR A 319 5.87 -3.02 -19.25
N MET A 320 5.89 -2.08 -18.30
CA MET A 320 4.70 -1.46 -17.71
C MET A 320 3.83 -0.78 -18.78
N LYS A 321 4.42 0.04 -19.65
CA LYS A 321 3.73 0.73 -20.76
C LYS A 321 3.14 -0.23 -21.79
N SER A 322 3.66 -1.45 -21.91
CA SER A 322 3.08 -2.46 -22.82
C SER A 322 1.71 -2.97 -22.35
N ALA A 323 1.42 -2.91 -21.05
CA ALA A 323 0.10 -3.18 -20.47
C ALA A 323 -0.73 -1.91 -20.27
N ILE A 324 -0.12 -0.82 -19.79
CA ILE A 324 -0.80 0.47 -19.58
C ILE A 324 -0.84 1.27 -20.89
N LYS A 325 -1.78 0.90 -21.77
CA LYS A 325 -2.10 1.64 -23.00
C LYS A 325 -3.43 2.37 -22.89
N ASP A 326 -3.52 3.53 -23.54
CA ASP A 326 -4.73 4.36 -23.59
C ASP A 326 -5.99 3.57 -24.00
N GLU A 327 -5.88 2.77 -25.06
CA GLU A 327 -6.98 1.95 -25.57
C GLU A 327 -7.47 0.84 -24.62
N TYR A 328 -6.66 0.44 -23.63
CA TYR A 328 -6.98 -0.61 -22.65
C TYR A 328 -7.53 -0.04 -21.32
N VAL A 329 -7.44 1.26 -21.10
CA VAL A 329 -7.81 1.92 -19.84
C VAL A 329 -9.18 2.61 -19.96
N ALA A 330 -10.02 2.49 -18.93
CA ALA A 330 -11.31 3.17 -18.87
C ALA A 330 -11.17 4.69 -19.01
N GLY A 331 -11.62 5.23 -20.14
CA GLY A 331 -11.51 6.65 -20.50
C GLY A 331 -10.11 7.12 -20.93
N GLY A 332 -9.17 6.20 -21.15
CA GLY A 332 -7.79 6.53 -21.53
C GLY A 332 -6.91 6.99 -20.36
N ILE A 333 -5.63 7.23 -20.67
CA ILE A 333 -4.60 7.66 -19.70
C ILE A 333 -4.95 9.03 -19.10
N THR A 334 -5.44 9.96 -19.92
CA THR A 334 -5.86 11.30 -19.46
C THR A 334 -6.94 11.23 -18.38
N ALA A 335 -7.93 10.33 -18.52
CA ALA A 335 -8.94 10.15 -17.48
C ALA A 335 -8.38 9.43 -16.24
N ALA A 336 -7.44 8.49 -16.42
CA ALA A 336 -6.81 7.80 -15.30
C ALA A 336 -5.97 8.73 -14.42
N LEU A 337 -5.27 9.71 -15.00
CA LEU A 337 -4.50 10.72 -14.26
C LEU A 337 -5.35 11.66 -13.40
N GLY A 338 -6.65 11.78 -13.71
CA GLY A 338 -7.62 12.53 -12.89
C GLY A 338 -8.49 11.65 -11.99
N ARG A 339 -8.21 10.34 -11.92
CA ARG A 339 -9.04 9.35 -11.18
C ARG A 339 -8.29 8.83 -9.96
N SER A 340 -8.94 8.84 -8.80
CA SER A 340 -8.40 8.22 -7.59
C SER A 340 -8.31 6.69 -7.71
N PHE A 341 -7.48 6.04 -6.92
CA PHE A 341 -7.42 4.57 -6.87
C PHE A 341 -8.77 3.98 -6.45
N THR A 342 -9.49 4.62 -5.51
CA THR A 342 -10.84 4.21 -5.10
C THR A 342 -11.88 4.30 -6.21
N ASP A 343 -11.84 5.36 -7.04
CA ASP A 343 -12.72 5.49 -8.20
C ASP A 343 -12.35 4.49 -9.31
N ALA A 344 -11.09 4.06 -9.37
CA ALA A 344 -10.58 3.07 -10.31
C ALA A 344 -11.03 1.63 -9.97
N ILE A 345 -11.08 1.27 -8.68
CA ILE A 345 -11.79 0.05 -8.21
C ILE A 345 -13.24 0.08 -8.71
N GLY A 346 -13.89 1.24 -8.64
CA GLY A 346 -15.21 1.50 -9.20
C GLY A 346 -15.35 1.18 -10.70
N GLN A 347 -14.30 1.37 -11.50
CA GLN A 347 -14.34 1.07 -12.94
C GLN A 347 -14.51 -0.42 -13.23
N ALA A 348 -13.99 -1.31 -12.37
CA ALA A 348 -14.13 -2.76 -12.51
C ALA A 348 -15.30 -3.33 -11.69
N PHE A 349 -15.59 -2.77 -10.50
CA PHE A 349 -16.41 -3.47 -9.50
C PHE A 349 -17.73 -2.78 -9.12
N SER A 350 -17.97 -1.53 -9.53
CA SER A 350 -19.28 -0.89 -9.36
C SER A 350 -20.36 -1.55 -10.24
N THR A 351 -21.64 -1.25 -9.95
CA THR A 351 -22.79 -1.76 -10.71
C THR A 351 -22.81 -1.29 -12.18
N THR A 352 -22.16 -0.16 -12.48
CA THR A 352 -22.00 0.42 -13.81
C THR A 352 -20.56 0.35 -14.33
N GLY A 353 -19.71 -0.47 -13.68
CA GLY A 353 -18.31 -0.66 -14.04
C GLY A 353 -18.14 -1.11 -15.49
N GLN A 354 -17.23 -0.42 -16.20
CA GLN A 354 -16.99 -0.63 -17.63
C GLN A 354 -15.79 -1.55 -17.90
N ALA A 355 -14.87 -1.67 -16.94
CA ALA A 355 -13.68 -2.51 -17.01
C ALA A 355 -13.93 -3.92 -16.44
N VAL A 356 -13.03 -4.85 -16.74
CA VAL A 356 -13.11 -6.25 -16.27
C VAL A 356 -11.93 -6.67 -15.39
N ILE A 357 -10.86 -5.87 -15.37
CA ILE A 357 -9.64 -6.07 -14.60
C ILE A 357 -9.30 -4.78 -13.84
N TYR A 358 -8.72 -4.92 -12.65
CA TYR A 358 -8.04 -3.85 -11.92
C TYR A 358 -6.78 -4.43 -11.26
N TYR A 359 -5.65 -3.74 -11.39
CA TYR A 359 -4.44 -4.08 -10.66
C TYR A 359 -4.33 -3.15 -9.47
N GLU A 360 -4.19 -3.73 -8.28
CA GLU A 360 -3.73 -3.11 -7.03
C GLU A 360 -3.71 -4.21 -5.93
N GLY A 361 -3.09 -3.97 -4.78
CA GLY A 361 -2.91 -4.96 -3.71
C GLY A 361 -4.17 -5.53 -3.02
N GLY A 362 -3.94 -6.39 -2.03
CA GLY A 362 -4.93 -7.18 -1.28
C GLY A 362 -6.15 -6.40 -0.77
N PHE A 363 -5.95 -5.16 -0.34
CA PHE A 363 -6.98 -4.28 0.22
C PHE A 363 -8.12 -3.97 -0.75
N VAL A 364 -7.92 -4.09 -2.08
CA VAL A 364 -8.99 -3.94 -3.08
C VAL A 364 -10.17 -4.85 -2.78
N GLY A 365 -9.94 -6.09 -2.32
CA GLY A 365 -11.03 -7.02 -2.03
C GLY A 365 -12.01 -6.43 -1.02
N GLY A 366 -11.50 -5.93 0.11
CA GLY A 366 -12.30 -5.29 1.14
C GLY A 366 -12.96 -3.98 0.71
N ILE A 367 -12.25 -3.14 -0.04
CA ILE A 367 -12.82 -1.88 -0.57
C ILE A 367 -13.93 -2.19 -1.56
N ALA A 368 -13.71 -3.12 -2.49
CA ALA A 368 -14.68 -3.50 -3.51
C ALA A 368 -15.95 -4.09 -2.89
N THR A 369 -15.83 -5.11 -2.02
CA THR A 369 -17.00 -5.77 -1.41
C THR A 369 -17.63 -4.97 -0.26
N GLY A 370 -16.88 -4.09 0.39
CA GLY A 370 -17.35 -3.34 1.57
C GLY A 370 -17.80 -1.91 1.29
N GLN A 371 -17.29 -1.27 0.23
CA GLN A 371 -17.50 0.16 -0.04
C GLN A 371 -17.99 0.41 -1.48
N THR A 372 -17.38 -0.24 -2.49
CA THR A 372 -17.72 0.00 -3.91
C THR A 372 -19.05 -0.64 -4.30
N ASN A 373 -19.26 -1.91 -3.93
CA ASN A 373 -20.44 -2.68 -4.30
C ASN A 373 -20.63 -3.90 -3.37
N THR A 374 -21.55 -3.79 -2.41
CA THR A 374 -21.84 -4.84 -1.43
C THR A 374 -22.59 -6.06 -2.00
N ALA A 375 -23.01 -6.01 -3.27
CA ALA A 375 -23.60 -7.16 -3.98
C ALA A 375 -22.55 -8.04 -4.71
N LEU A 376 -21.26 -7.70 -4.60
CA LEU A 376 -20.18 -8.54 -5.12
C LEU A 376 -20.09 -9.86 -4.35
N LYS A 377 -19.75 -10.91 -5.08
CA LYS A 377 -19.60 -12.28 -4.59
C LYS A 377 -18.25 -12.83 -5.01
N VAL A 378 -17.49 -13.31 -4.03
CA VAL A 378 -16.19 -13.95 -4.23
C VAL A 378 -16.34 -15.16 -5.16
N GLY A 379 -15.50 -15.24 -6.20
CA GLY A 379 -15.50 -16.33 -7.19
C GLY A 379 -16.58 -16.23 -8.28
N GLU A 380 -17.62 -15.41 -8.11
CA GLU A 380 -18.65 -15.16 -9.13
C GLU A 380 -18.45 -13.81 -9.85
N THR A 381 -18.34 -12.71 -9.10
CA THR A 381 -18.35 -11.34 -9.63
C THR A 381 -17.16 -10.48 -9.17
N ILE A 382 -16.36 -11.00 -8.23
CA ILE A 382 -15.01 -10.53 -7.90
C ILE A 382 -14.12 -11.72 -7.57
N ASP A 383 -12.91 -11.74 -8.13
CA ASP A 383 -11.84 -12.64 -7.73
C ASP A 383 -10.48 -12.02 -8.09
N TRP A 384 -9.37 -12.67 -7.76
CA TRP A 384 -8.03 -12.27 -8.18
C TRP A 384 -7.15 -13.47 -8.57
N PHE A 385 -6.21 -13.21 -9.48
CA PHE A 385 -5.10 -14.11 -9.85
C PHE A 385 -3.74 -13.43 -9.58
N ASP A 386 -2.66 -14.20 -9.51
CA ASP A 386 -1.31 -13.66 -9.23
C ASP A 386 -0.91 -12.59 -10.24
N PHE A 387 -0.13 -11.58 -9.82
CA PHE A 387 0.51 -10.68 -10.78
C PHE A 387 1.36 -11.49 -11.76
N PRO A 388 1.09 -11.42 -13.08
CA PRO A 388 1.68 -12.31 -14.06
C PRO A 388 3.20 -12.33 -14.02
N ALA A 389 3.79 -13.51 -14.22
CA ALA A 389 5.24 -13.66 -14.22
C ALA A 389 5.88 -12.83 -15.34
N VAL A 390 6.84 -11.97 -14.96
CA VAL A 390 7.71 -11.25 -15.90
C VAL A 390 9.04 -11.99 -15.94
N GLY A 391 9.16 -12.97 -16.83
CA GLY A 391 10.29 -13.92 -16.82
C GLY A 391 10.11 -15.01 -15.74
N SER A 392 11.21 -15.42 -15.10
CA SER A 392 11.22 -16.56 -14.16
C SER A 392 11.02 -16.20 -12.68
N GLY A 393 10.92 -14.91 -12.35
CA GLY A 393 10.83 -14.44 -10.96
C GLY A 393 9.47 -14.70 -10.31
N LYS A 394 9.48 -15.36 -9.13
CA LYS A 394 8.31 -15.51 -8.24
C LYS A 394 8.38 -14.59 -7.02
N THR A 395 9.03 -13.43 -7.16
CA THR A 395 9.06 -12.40 -6.12
C THR A 395 7.65 -11.86 -5.91
N VAL A 396 7.23 -11.73 -4.65
CA VAL A 396 6.00 -11.04 -4.24
C VAL A 396 6.39 -9.74 -3.56
N THR A 397 5.76 -8.65 -3.97
CA THR A 397 5.85 -7.34 -3.30
C THR A 397 4.77 -7.25 -2.23
N ILE A 398 5.08 -6.59 -1.11
CA ILE A 398 4.12 -6.34 -0.03
C ILE A 398 4.17 -4.87 0.39
N GLY A 399 3.02 -4.29 0.72
CA GLY A 399 2.91 -3.00 1.39
C GLY A 399 2.21 -3.20 2.73
N GLY A 400 2.50 -2.38 3.72
CA GLY A 400 1.98 -2.57 5.07
C GLY A 400 2.38 -1.47 6.02
N ASP A 401 1.89 -1.55 7.25
CA ASP A 401 2.10 -0.51 8.25
C ASP A 401 2.94 -1.02 9.43
N VAL A 402 3.90 -0.19 9.84
CA VAL A 402 4.79 -0.45 10.96
C VAL A 402 4.45 0.44 12.16
N ILE A 403 4.38 -0.16 13.35
CA ILE A 403 4.16 0.54 14.63
C ILE A 403 5.48 0.93 15.27
N ALA A 404 5.66 2.20 15.64
CA ALA A 404 6.86 2.71 16.30
C ALA A 404 6.50 3.53 17.56
N ALA A 405 7.35 3.44 18.58
CA ALA A 405 7.24 4.23 19.81
C ALA A 405 8.09 5.51 19.74
N PHE A 406 7.54 6.62 20.22
CA PHE A 406 8.27 7.88 20.42
C PHE A 406 8.53 8.15 21.91
N THR A 407 7.67 7.64 22.80
CA THR A 407 7.80 7.78 24.25
C THR A 407 8.01 6.43 24.94
N SER A 408 8.40 6.48 26.21
CA SER A 408 8.54 5.31 27.07
C SER A 408 7.48 5.28 28.18
N LYS A 409 6.28 5.86 27.92
CA LYS A 409 5.17 5.80 28.90
C LYS A 409 4.80 4.34 29.18
N PRO A 410 4.41 3.96 30.41
CA PRO A 410 4.16 2.56 30.77
C PRO A 410 3.23 1.80 29.82
N GLY A 411 2.15 2.44 29.34
CA GLY A 411 1.20 1.81 28.41
C GLY A 411 1.71 1.57 26.99
N VAL A 412 2.83 2.18 26.57
CA VAL A 412 3.39 1.99 25.22
C VAL A 412 3.91 0.58 25.04
N LYS A 413 4.61 0.04 26.05
CA LYS A 413 5.11 -1.33 26.04
C LYS A 413 3.96 -2.33 25.89
N GLU A 414 2.94 -2.19 26.73
CA GLU A 414 1.77 -3.06 26.72
C GLU A 414 1.01 -2.99 25.39
N PHE A 415 0.87 -1.80 24.82
CA PHE A 415 0.23 -1.63 23.52
C PHE A 415 1.01 -2.28 22.39
N ILE A 416 2.33 -2.06 22.31
CA ILE A 416 3.17 -2.69 21.28
C ILE A 416 3.17 -4.21 21.44
N ASN A 417 3.32 -4.74 22.66
CA ASN A 417 3.20 -6.17 22.93
C ASN A 417 1.86 -6.73 22.45
N TYR A 418 0.74 -6.07 22.82
CA TYR A 418 -0.61 -6.48 22.40
C TYR A 418 -0.75 -6.49 20.87
N MET A 419 -0.20 -5.50 20.17
CA MET A 419 -0.24 -5.43 18.71
C MET A 419 0.49 -6.58 18.00
N THR A 420 1.36 -7.33 18.70
CA THR A 420 2.02 -8.54 18.19
C THR A 420 1.29 -9.86 18.52
N THR A 421 0.16 -9.80 19.22
CA THR A 421 -0.61 -10.99 19.62
C THR A 421 -1.55 -11.50 18.53
N ALA A 422 -1.85 -12.80 18.57
CA ALA A 422 -2.86 -13.41 17.70
C ALA A 422 -4.25 -12.76 17.85
N ASP A 423 -4.59 -12.22 19.03
CA ASP A 423 -5.85 -11.50 19.26
C ASP A 423 -5.93 -10.26 18.35
N SER A 424 -4.92 -9.37 18.40
CA SER A 424 -4.83 -8.18 17.55
C SER A 424 -4.77 -8.55 16.07
N GLY A 425 -3.92 -9.52 15.71
CA GLY A 425 -3.78 -9.98 14.34
C GLY A 425 -5.05 -10.60 13.75
N SER A 426 -5.87 -11.27 14.58
CA SER A 426 -7.14 -11.86 14.16
C SER A 426 -8.23 -10.80 13.91
N VAL A 427 -8.19 -9.66 14.60
CA VAL A 427 -9.10 -8.53 14.28
C VAL A 427 -8.78 -7.97 12.89
N TRP A 428 -7.49 -7.87 12.53
CA TRP A 428 -7.07 -7.45 11.18
C TRP A 428 -7.43 -8.48 10.10
N ALA A 429 -7.11 -9.76 10.31
CA ALA A 429 -7.50 -10.85 9.40
C ALA A 429 -9.04 -10.90 9.22
N GLY A 430 -9.79 -10.66 10.29
CA GLY A 430 -11.25 -10.60 10.33
C GLY A 430 -11.87 -9.48 9.48
N THR A 431 -11.09 -8.50 9.00
CA THR A 431 -11.56 -7.53 7.99
C THR A 431 -11.78 -8.17 6.62
N GLY A 432 -11.14 -9.30 6.33
CA GLY A 432 -11.16 -9.94 5.02
C GLY A 432 -10.39 -9.19 3.93
N ALA A 433 -9.59 -8.19 4.30
CA ALA A 433 -8.91 -7.27 3.39
C ALA A 433 -7.41 -7.11 3.68
N ILE A 434 -6.91 -7.73 4.75
CA ILE A 434 -5.60 -7.49 5.36
C ILE A 434 -4.98 -8.83 5.77
N ILE A 435 -3.69 -9.03 5.52
CA ILE A 435 -2.91 -10.17 6.05
C ILE A 435 -2.28 -9.77 7.39
N SER A 436 -2.35 -10.68 8.37
CA SER A 436 -1.61 -10.51 9.62
C SER A 436 -0.15 -10.98 9.48
N PRO A 437 0.85 -10.21 9.94
CA PRO A 437 2.25 -10.60 9.96
C PRO A 437 2.60 -11.57 11.11
N ILE A 438 1.60 -11.97 11.91
CA ILE A 438 1.75 -12.79 13.11
C ILE A 438 1.42 -14.25 12.76
N LYS A 439 2.41 -15.16 12.83
CA LYS A 439 2.25 -16.59 12.50
C LYS A 439 1.15 -17.29 13.32
N ALA A 440 0.91 -16.80 14.54
CA ALA A 440 -0.08 -17.38 15.46
C ALA A 440 -1.54 -17.06 15.08
N VAL A 441 -1.81 -16.20 14.09
CA VAL A 441 -3.16 -15.96 13.59
C VAL A 441 -3.63 -17.15 12.76
N PRO A 442 -4.73 -17.83 13.14
CA PRO A 442 -5.18 -19.02 12.44
C PRO A 442 -5.82 -18.69 11.09
N ALA A 443 -5.74 -19.61 10.13
CA ALA A 443 -6.37 -19.45 8.82
C ALA A 443 -7.92 -19.27 8.89
N THR A 444 -8.53 -19.67 10.00
CA THR A 444 -9.96 -19.47 10.31
C THR A 444 -10.32 -18.03 10.69
N ALA A 445 -9.35 -17.17 11.01
CA ALA A 445 -9.59 -15.75 11.26
C ALA A 445 -9.92 -14.95 9.98
N TYR A 446 -9.59 -15.49 8.80
CA TYR A 446 -9.87 -14.87 7.51
C TYR A 446 -11.29 -15.24 7.02
N PRO A 447 -12.22 -14.27 6.87
CA PRO A 447 -13.63 -14.53 6.60
C PRO A 447 -13.92 -14.93 5.14
N ASN A 448 -12.96 -14.78 4.23
CA ASN A 448 -13.11 -15.08 2.81
C ASN A 448 -11.87 -15.76 2.23
N ASP A 449 -12.02 -16.38 1.06
CA ASP A 449 -10.92 -17.10 0.39
C ASP A 449 -9.99 -16.17 -0.43
N LEU A 450 -10.33 -14.90 -0.59
CA LEU A 450 -9.43 -13.90 -1.20
C LEU A 450 -8.22 -13.69 -0.28
N ALA A 451 -8.45 -13.34 0.98
CA ALA A 451 -7.40 -13.04 1.96
C ALA A 451 -6.62 -14.30 2.39
N LYS A 452 -7.28 -15.48 2.46
CA LYS A 452 -6.58 -16.76 2.70
C LYS A 452 -5.57 -17.09 1.60
N ARG A 453 -5.97 -16.94 0.33
CA ARG A 453 -5.06 -17.14 -0.80
C ARG A 453 -3.97 -16.07 -0.85
N GLU A 454 -4.24 -14.85 -0.38
CA GLU A 454 -3.26 -13.75 -0.36
C GLU A 454 -2.16 -14.05 0.68
N ALA A 455 -2.56 -14.47 1.88
CA ALA A 455 -1.64 -14.96 2.90
C ALA A 455 -0.82 -16.17 2.41
N ALA A 456 -1.46 -17.10 1.69
CA ALA A 456 -0.78 -18.25 1.09
C ALA A 456 0.18 -17.85 -0.05
N GLN A 457 -0.15 -16.84 -0.85
CA GLN A 457 0.72 -16.32 -1.92
C GLN A 457 2.03 -15.80 -1.34
N VAL A 458 1.95 -14.98 -0.29
CA VAL A 458 3.13 -14.42 0.39
C VAL A 458 3.93 -15.52 1.12
N ALA A 459 3.25 -16.44 1.80
CA ALA A 459 3.91 -17.55 2.51
C ALA A 459 4.66 -18.52 1.58
N ASN A 460 4.24 -18.65 0.32
CA ASN A 460 4.85 -19.53 -0.69
C ASN A 460 5.75 -18.79 -1.70
N ALA A 461 5.97 -17.48 -1.54
CA ALA A 461 6.80 -16.68 -2.43
C ALA A 461 8.27 -17.12 -2.38
N SER A 462 8.98 -17.12 -3.51
CA SER A 462 10.43 -17.45 -3.52
C SER A 462 11.28 -16.33 -2.91
N ALA A 463 10.76 -15.11 -2.92
CA ALA A 463 11.29 -13.94 -2.26
C ALA A 463 10.12 -12.98 -1.97
N VAL A 464 10.15 -12.31 -0.82
CA VAL A 464 9.24 -11.21 -0.49
C VAL A 464 10.05 -9.92 -0.47
N ARG A 465 9.49 -8.83 -0.99
CA ARG A 465 10.06 -7.48 -0.92
C ARG A 465 9.01 -6.47 -0.47
N PHE A 466 9.42 -5.52 0.36
CA PHE A 466 8.55 -4.42 0.76
C PHE A 466 8.48 -3.38 -0.37
N ASP A 467 7.37 -2.64 -0.44
CA ASP A 467 7.13 -1.49 -1.32
C ASP A 467 8.37 -0.59 -1.39
N GLY A 468 8.97 -0.54 -2.57
CA GLY A 468 10.25 0.09 -2.86
C GLY A 468 10.13 1.61 -2.83
N SER A 469 9.00 2.15 -3.28
CA SER A 469 8.70 3.57 -3.18
C SER A 469 8.63 4.05 -1.72
N ASP A 470 8.15 3.19 -0.81
CA ASP A 470 8.21 3.39 0.64
C ASP A 470 9.60 3.13 1.25
N LEU A 471 10.49 2.37 0.61
CA LEU A 471 11.90 2.22 1.02
C LEU A 471 12.74 3.47 0.69
N LEU A 472 12.36 4.24 -0.34
CA LEU A 472 13.07 5.47 -0.74
C LEU A 472 13.13 6.51 0.39
N PRO A 473 13.98 7.55 0.26
CA PRO A 473 13.97 8.65 1.19
C PRO A 473 12.65 9.41 1.21
N SER A 474 12.39 10.14 2.29
CA SER A 474 11.20 10.97 2.49
C SER A 474 10.79 11.76 1.23
N GLY A 475 9.58 11.50 0.71
CA GLY A 475 9.03 12.07 -0.54
C GLY A 475 9.66 11.56 -1.85
N GLY A 476 10.50 10.53 -1.80
CA GLY A 476 11.12 9.87 -2.96
C GLY A 476 10.14 8.99 -3.73
N GLY A 477 9.23 8.30 -3.02
CA GLY A 477 8.11 7.60 -3.64
C GLY A 477 7.20 8.52 -4.45
N ASP A 478 6.85 9.71 -3.92
CA ASP A 478 6.09 10.73 -4.66
C ASP A 478 6.82 11.18 -5.94
N ASN A 479 8.14 11.35 -5.88
CA ASN A 479 8.93 11.67 -7.05
C ASN A 479 8.92 10.54 -8.08
N LEU A 480 8.96 9.27 -7.65
CA LEU A 480 8.91 8.11 -8.54
C LEU A 480 7.53 7.99 -9.20
N GLY A 481 6.45 8.14 -8.42
CA GLY A 481 5.08 8.17 -8.93
C GLY A 481 4.88 9.27 -9.97
N ALA A 482 5.38 10.49 -9.72
CA ALA A 482 5.34 11.60 -10.68
C ALA A 482 6.18 11.31 -11.96
N ALA A 483 7.31 10.62 -11.84
CA ALA A 483 8.10 10.17 -12.99
C ALA A 483 7.32 9.14 -13.84
N LEU A 484 6.66 8.18 -13.19
CA LEU A 484 5.86 7.14 -13.86
C LEU A 484 4.57 7.70 -14.46
N GLN A 485 3.93 8.71 -13.84
CA GLN A 485 2.84 9.47 -14.44
C GLN A 485 3.27 10.12 -15.76
N ASN A 486 4.49 10.66 -15.85
CA ASN A 486 5.03 11.18 -17.11
C ASN A 486 5.32 10.06 -18.12
N ALA A 487 5.81 8.90 -17.67
CA ALA A 487 6.08 7.75 -18.54
C ALA A 487 4.81 7.21 -19.24
N ILE A 488 3.68 7.10 -18.52
CA ILE A 488 2.41 6.65 -19.12
C ILE A 488 1.77 7.70 -20.05
N GLN A 489 2.12 8.98 -19.89
CA GLN A 489 1.80 10.05 -20.86
C GLN A 489 2.68 9.99 -22.13
N GLY A 490 3.58 9.01 -22.25
CA GLY A 490 4.51 8.89 -23.37
C GLY A 490 5.69 9.87 -23.32
N LYS A 491 5.88 10.60 -22.21
CA LYS A 491 7.04 11.48 -22.02
C LYS A 491 8.26 10.66 -21.62
N THR A 492 9.44 11.09 -22.06
CA THR A 492 10.71 10.54 -21.57
C THR A 492 10.90 10.91 -20.10
N VAL A 493 11.32 9.94 -19.27
CA VAL A 493 11.71 10.18 -17.89
C VAL A 493 13.21 10.49 -17.84
N ASP A 494 13.57 11.59 -17.20
CA ASP A 494 14.97 11.91 -16.91
C ASP A 494 15.43 11.20 -15.63
N TRP A 495 15.92 9.98 -15.80
CA TRP A 495 16.47 9.18 -14.70
C TRP A 495 17.76 9.76 -14.10
N ALA A 496 18.49 10.63 -14.81
CA ALA A 496 19.68 11.28 -14.26
C ALA A 496 19.31 12.44 -13.32
N ALA A 497 18.28 13.23 -13.68
CA ALA A 497 17.69 14.20 -12.78
C ALA A 497 17.04 13.52 -11.56
N PHE A 498 16.35 12.39 -11.77
CA PHE A 498 15.78 11.58 -10.68
C PHE A 498 16.86 11.06 -9.72
N GLU A 499 17.92 10.43 -10.25
CA GLU A 499 19.09 9.97 -9.49
C GLU A 499 19.69 11.12 -8.66
N THR A 500 19.89 12.28 -9.28
CA THR A 500 20.44 13.47 -8.61
C THR A 500 19.56 13.92 -7.44
N ALA A 501 18.23 13.91 -7.61
CA ALA A 501 17.29 14.24 -6.54
C ALA A 501 17.29 13.19 -5.42
N MET A 502 17.37 11.89 -5.76
CA MET A 502 17.44 10.82 -4.75
C MET A 502 18.75 10.86 -3.97
N ALA A 503 19.90 11.05 -4.64
CA ALA A 503 21.20 11.19 -4.00
C ALA A 503 21.23 12.36 -3.00
N ALA A 504 20.59 13.49 -3.34
CA ALA A 504 20.44 14.62 -2.42
C ALA A 504 19.60 14.27 -1.18
N LYS A 505 18.48 13.55 -1.34
CA LYS A 505 17.66 13.08 -0.21
C LYS A 505 18.38 12.03 0.64
N TRP A 506 19.03 11.04 0.04
CA TRP A 506 19.85 10.04 0.75
C TRP A 506 20.98 10.66 1.56
N LYS A 507 21.54 11.79 1.10
CA LYS A 507 22.52 12.59 1.85
C LYS A 507 21.89 13.34 3.03
N ALA A 508 20.65 13.80 2.91
CA ALA A 508 19.92 14.49 3.98
C ALA A 508 19.40 13.57 5.10
N GLU A 509 19.40 12.25 4.89
CA GLU A 509 19.08 11.23 5.90
C GLU A 509 20.30 10.72 6.69
N LYS A 510 21.49 11.30 6.49
CA LYS A 510 22.74 10.94 7.17
C LYS A 510 23.21 12.08 8.05
#